data_AF-A0A1M4VAB1-F1
#
_entry.id   AF-A0A1M4VAB1-F1
#
_cell.length_a   1.000
_cell.length_b   1.000
_cell.length_c   1.000
_cell.angle_alpha   90.00
_cell.angle_beta   90.00
_cell.angle_gamma   90.00
#
_symmetry.space_group_name_H-M   'P 1'
#
loop_
_entity.id
_entity.type
_entity.pdbx_description
1 polymer ?
#
loop_
_entity_poly.entity_id
_entity_poly.type
_entity_poly.pdbx_seq_one_letter_code
_entity_poly.pdbx_strand_id
1 'polypeptide(L)'
;MNRAARKMAKMISDNTVMINLVTTDGNTTSTGNHMVGGAFMGNTVETDSFGNIKVTAHQEINPNVLRSADEHTETSGKMIMHEVTETYEGARISQKTGIPSPPANIAGSVFGKAHNKATSQSTVYQKMYDKKGEETQDINNAVKVEWFVSKRGINKIIQTLP
;
A
#
# COMPACT_ATOMS: atom_id res chain seq x y z
N MET A 1 13.01 -2.70 21.50
CA MET A 1 12.05 -2.42 20.40
C MET A 1 12.42 -3.19 19.15
N ASN A 2 11.46 -3.87 18.53
CA ASN A 2 11.63 -4.50 17.22
C ASN A 2 11.71 -3.43 16.09
N ARG A 3 12.10 -3.83 14.86
CA ARG A 3 12.33 -2.91 13.73
C ARG A 3 11.09 -2.08 13.37
N ALA A 4 9.90 -2.68 13.44
CA ALA A 4 8.64 -2.00 13.14
C ALA A 4 8.33 -0.91 14.17
N ALA A 5 8.47 -1.21 15.47
CA ALA A 5 8.28 -0.24 16.53
C ALA A 5 9.20 0.98 16.39
N ARG A 6 10.47 0.77 15.97
CA ARG A 6 11.41 1.88 15.73
C ARG A 6 11.00 2.77 14.56
N LYS A 7 10.41 2.19 13.51
CA LYS A 7 9.89 2.96 12.37
C LYS A 7 8.67 3.79 12.78
N MET A 8 7.74 3.20 13.54
CA MET A 8 6.58 3.94 14.07
C MET A 8 6.99 5.09 14.98
N ALA A 9 7.90 4.84 15.93
CA ALA A 9 8.36 5.90 16.83
C ALA A 9 8.94 7.09 16.05
N LYS A 10 9.75 6.81 15.00
CA LYS A 10 10.29 7.85 14.11
C LYS A 10 9.18 8.62 13.40
N MET A 11 8.23 7.91 12.80
CA MET A 11 7.09 8.50 12.09
C MET A 11 6.25 9.40 13.00
N ILE A 12 5.93 8.96 14.22
CA ILE A 12 5.12 9.73 15.17
C ILE A 12 5.88 10.97 15.68
N SER A 13 7.21 10.88 15.80
CA SER A 13 8.06 12.01 16.22
C SER A 13 8.40 12.99 15.10
N ASP A 14 8.04 12.68 13.85
CA ASP A 14 8.41 13.46 12.68
C ASP A 14 7.36 14.52 12.39
N ASN A 15 7.65 15.78 12.75
CA ASN A 15 6.75 16.91 12.53
C ASN A 15 6.89 17.54 11.13
N THR A 16 7.69 16.95 10.25
CA THR A 16 7.94 17.44 8.89
C THR A 16 7.21 16.65 7.82
N VAL A 17 6.60 15.52 8.19
CA VAL A 17 5.81 14.66 7.32
C VAL A 17 4.39 14.58 7.83
N MET A 18 3.42 14.91 6.97
CA MET A 18 2.00 14.67 7.20
C MET A 18 1.55 13.48 6.35
N ILE A 19 0.89 12.50 6.95
CA ILE A 19 0.28 11.38 6.23
C ILE A 19 -1.23 11.50 6.32
N ASN A 20 -1.87 11.65 5.16
CA ASN A 20 -3.32 11.59 5.01
C ASN A 20 -3.71 10.15 4.67
N LEU A 21 -4.22 9.44 5.67
CA LEU A 21 -4.73 8.09 5.52
C LEU A 21 -6.24 8.13 5.30
N VAL A 22 -6.69 7.72 4.12
CA VAL A 22 -8.10 7.64 3.75
C VAL A 22 -8.51 6.17 3.72
N THR A 23 -9.65 5.86 4.33
CA THR A 23 -10.22 4.51 4.36
C THR A 23 -11.44 4.42 3.46
N THR A 24 -11.59 3.28 2.79
CA THR A 24 -12.78 2.92 2.01
C THR A 24 -13.22 1.50 2.34
N ASP A 25 -14.47 1.16 2.06
CA ASP A 25 -14.98 -0.20 2.05
C ASP A 25 -15.01 -0.82 0.63
N GLY A 26 -14.75 -0.01 -0.40
CA GLY A 26 -14.68 -0.44 -1.80
C GLY A 26 -13.30 -0.94 -2.27
N ASN A 27 -13.24 -1.39 -3.52
CA ASN A 27 -12.02 -1.93 -4.17
C ASN A 27 -11.38 -0.94 -5.15
N THR A 28 -11.78 0.32 -5.09
CA THR A 28 -11.29 1.40 -5.95
C THR A 28 -10.83 2.57 -5.12
N THR A 29 -9.78 3.24 -5.58
CA THR A 29 -9.31 4.49 -5.02
C THR A 29 -10.28 5.63 -5.34
N SER A 30 -10.11 6.79 -4.69
CA SER A 30 -10.81 8.04 -4.99
C SER A 30 -10.60 8.53 -6.43
N THR A 31 -9.54 8.05 -7.09
CA THR A 31 -9.22 8.34 -8.49
C THR A 31 -9.75 7.28 -9.48
N GLY A 32 -10.52 6.31 -9.01
CA GLY A 32 -11.14 5.27 -9.83
C GLY A 32 -10.21 4.12 -10.22
N ASN A 33 -9.00 4.05 -9.65
CA ASN A 33 -8.08 2.93 -9.90
C ASN A 33 -8.40 1.75 -8.98
N HIS A 34 -8.19 0.52 -9.45
CA HIS A 34 -8.32 -0.66 -8.60
C HIS A 34 -7.24 -0.69 -7.50
N MET A 35 -7.64 -1.11 -6.31
CA MET A 35 -6.79 -1.24 -5.13
C MET A 35 -6.95 -2.63 -4.54
N VAL A 36 -5.86 -3.22 -4.05
CA VAL A 36 -5.88 -4.50 -3.30
C VAL A 36 -5.46 -4.19 -1.87
N GLY A 37 -6.43 -3.85 -1.04
CA GLY A 37 -6.20 -3.48 0.35
C GLY A 37 -5.53 -2.12 0.59
N GLY A 38 -4.60 -1.68 -0.27
CA GLY A 38 -3.91 -0.40 -0.14
C GLY A 38 -3.44 0.19 -1.47
N ALA A 39 -3.32 1.52 -1.51
CA ALA A 39 -2.86 2.26 -2.68
C ALA A 39 -2.01 3.46 -2.26
N PHE A 40 -0.79 3.51 -2.80
CA PHE A 40 0.10 4.66 -2.68
C PHE A 40 -0.34 5.78 -3.61
N MET A 41 -0.86 6.87 -3.03
CA MET A 41 -1.45 7.99 -3.76
C MET A 41 -0.45 9.13 -4.04
N GLY A 42 0.82 8.94 -3.70
CA GLY A 42 1.86 9.94 -3.91
C GLY A 42 1.99 10.94 -2.77
N ASN A 43 2.70 12.04 -3.04
CA ASN A 43 2.93 13.11 -2.09
C ASN A 43 3.22 14.45 -2.78
N THR A 44 3.07 15.53 -2.02
CA THR A 44 3.49 16.89 -2.38
C THR A 44 4.63 17.34 -1.47
N VAL A 45 5.46 18.24 -2.00
CA VAL A 45 6.61 18.80 -1.30
C VAL A 45 6.43 20.30 -1.21
N GLU A 46 6.57 20.85 -0.01
CA GLU A 46 6.53 22.29 0.26
C GLU A 46 7.84 22.71 0.93
N THR A 47 8.38 23.83 0.49
CA THR A 47 9.57 24.44 1.11
C THR A 47 9.15 25.73 1.77
N ASP A 48 9.40 25.86 3.08
CA ASP A 48 9.09 27.09 3.80
C ASP A 48 10.10 28.22 3.50
N SER A 49 9.84 29.41 4.03
CA SER A 49 10.70 30.59 3.86
C SER A 49 12.12 30.42 4.44
N PHE A 50 12.35 29.42 5.28
CA PHE A 50 13.64 29.09 5.87
C PHE A 50 14.35 27.93 5.15
N GLY A 51 13.76 27.42 4.07
CA GLY A 51 14.30 26.31 3.30
C GLY A 51 13.99 24.92 3.88
N ASN A 52 13.13 24.82 4.90
CA ASN A 52 12.74 23.51 5.45
C ASN A 52 11.73 22.84 4.53
N ILE A 53 11.95 21.55 4.25
CA ILE A 53 11.08 20.75 3.39
C ILE A 53 10.06 20.00 4.24
N LYS A 54 8.78 20.28 3.99
CA LYS A 54 7.63 19.54 4.49
C LYS A 54 7.02 18.71 3.37
N VAL A 55 6.50 17.53 3.74
CA VAL A 55 5.90 16.61 2.77
C VAL A 55 4.54 16.16 3.27
N THR A 56 3.54 16.28 2.39
CA THR A 56 2.20 15.77 2.63
C THR A 56 1.99 14.57 1.73
N ALA A 57 1.84 13.39 2.31
CA ALA A 57 1.69 12.14 1.59
C ALA A 57 0.30 11.53 1.79
N HIS A 58 -0.18 10.80 0.79
CA HIS A 58 -1.53 10.27 0.75
C HIS A 58 -1.51 8.76 0.59
N GLN A 59 -2.30 8.07 1.41
CA GLN A 59 -2.53 6.63 1.31
C GLN A 59 -4.03 6.38 1.34
N GLU A 60 -4.48 5.49 0.47
CA GLU A 60 -5.82 4.93 0.56
C GLU A 60 -5.74 3.46 0.96
N ILE A 61 -6.64 3.03 1.85
CA ILE A 61 -6.71 1.65 2.29
C ILE A 61 -8.15 1.14 2.33
N ASN A 62 -8.31 -0.16 2.12
CA ASN A 62 -9.49 -0.92 2.50
C ASN A 62 -9.17 -1.77 3.75
N PRO A 63 -9.53 -1.31 4.96
CA PRO A 63 -9.22 -2.02 6.20
C PRO A 63 -9.84 -3.42 6.27
N ASN A 64 -10.95 -3.68 5.57
CA ASN A 64 -11.59 -5.00 5.59
C ASN A 64 -10.74 -6.05 4.86
N VAL A 65 -10.17 -5.69 3.70
CA VAL A 65 -9.27 -6.57 2.94
C VAL A 65 -7.98 -6.81 3.73
N LEU A 66 -7.37 -5.74 4.26
CA LEU A 66 -6.12 -5.84 5.04
C LEU A 66 -6.32 -6.66 6.33
N ARG A 67 -7.45 -6.47 7.03
CA ARG A 67 -7.82 -7.28 8.19
C ARG A 67 -8.02 -8.75 7.82
N SER A 68 -8.74 -9.05 6.73
CA SER A 68 -8.95 -10.44 6.30
C SER A 68 -7.64 -11.15 6.01
N ALA A 69 -6.64 -10.44 5.49
CA ALA A 69 -5.29 -10.99 5.29
C ALA A 69 -4.57 -11.27 6.61
N ASP A 70 -4.61 -10.30 7.55
CA ASP A 70 -3.95 -10.42 8.86
C ASP A 70 -4.58 -11.50 9.75
N GLU A 71 -5.91 -11.63 9.76
CA GLU A 71 -6.62 -12.66 10.51
C GLU A 71 -6.22 -14.06 10.05
N HIS A 72 -6.20 -14.30 8.74
CA HIS A 72 -5.79 -15.59 8.18
C HIS A 72 -4.32 -15.90 8.42
N THR A 73 -3.46 -14.89 8.34
CA THR A 73 -2.01 -15.07 8.52
C THR A 73 -1.56 -15.00 9.99
N GLU A 74 -2.47 -14.72 10.92
CA GLU A 74 -2.24 -14.40 12.34
C GLU A 74 -1.16 -13.31 12.51
N THR A 75 -1.23 -12.24 11.72
CA THR A 75 -0.29 -11.12 11.77
C THR A 75 -0.97 -9.78 12.05
N SER A 76 -1.92 -9.75 12.99
CA SER A 76 -2.74 -8.57 13.32
C SER A 76 -2.02 -7.21 13.20
N GLY A 77 -2.53 -6.36 12.31
CA GLY A 77 -2.06 -5.00 12.06
C GLY A 77 -0.85 -4.89 11.13
N LYS A 78 -0.25 -6.00 10.70
CA LYS A 78 0.95 -6.01 9.84
C LYS A 78 0.67 -5.42 8.47
N MET A 79 -0.51 -5.69 7.90
CA MET A 79 -0.86 -5.18 6.57
C MET A 79 -1.05 -3.66 6.59
N ILE A 80 -1.83 -3.11 7.52
CA ILE A 80 -1.98 -1.64 7.67
C ILE A 80 -0.63 -0.99 8.01
N MET A 81 0.21 -1.64 8.82
CA MET A 81 1.55 -1.14 9.13
C MET A 81 2.42 -1.03 7.89
N HIS A 82 2.32 -1.99 6.96
CA HIS A 82 3.00 -1.91 5.68
C HIS A 82 2.56 -0.65 4.92
N GLU A 83 1.26 -0.47 4.72
CA GLU A 83 0.70 0.69 4.00
C GLU A 83 1.21 2.02 4.57
N VAL A 84 1.06 2.21 5.88
CA VAL A 84 1.43 3.46 6.55
C VAL A 84 2.94 3.71 6.48
N THR A 85 3.77 2.67 6.66
CA THR A 85 5.22 2.82 6.61
C THR A 85 5.76 2.96 5.19
N GLU A 86 5.05 2.45 4.18
CA GLU A 86 5.33 2.72 2.78
C GLU A 86 5.11 4.20 2.47
N THR A 87 3.96 4.76 2.83
CA THR A 87 3.66 6.19 2.63
C THR A 87 4.70 7.08 3.30
N TYR A 88 5.07 6.76 4.55
CA TYR A 88 6.10 7.49 5.30
C TYR A 88 7.46 7.44 4.61
N GLU A 89 7.92 6.27 4.16
CA GLU A 89 9.21 6.18 3.46
C GLU A 89 9.16 6.87 2.09
N GLY A 90 8.02 6.87 1.40
CA GLY A 90 7.79 7.67 0.20
C GLY A 90 7.95 9.17 0.47
N ALA A 91 7.32 9.65 1.55
CA ALA A 91 7.45 11.04 1.97
C ALA A 91 8.90 11.41 2.29
N ARG A 92 9.62 10.54 3.01
CA ARG A 92 11.04 10.75 3.34
C ARG A 92 11.97 10.74 2.13
N ILE A 93 11.63 9.99 1.08
CA ILE A 93 12.38 10.03 -0.17
C ILE A 93 12.20 11.40 -0.81
N SER A 94 10.96 11.85 -0.96
CA SER A 94 10.62 13.16 -1.54
C SER A 94 11.18 14.33 -0.72
N GLN A 95 11.21 14.20 0.60
CA GLN A 95 11.83 15.18 1.49
C GLN A 95 13.33 15.34 1.23
N LYS A 96 14.04 14.23 1.00
CA LYS A 96 15.48 14.26 0.75
C LYS A 96 15.84 14.80 -0.63
N THR A 97 14.98 14.58 -1.62
CA THR A 97 15.23 15.00 -3.00
C THR A 97 14.65 16.37 -3.31
N GLY A 98 13.68 16.84 -2.53
CA GLY A 98 12.85 18.01 -2.86
C GLY A 98 11.88 17.75 -4.02
N ILE A 99 11.68 16.49 -4.43
CA ILE A 99 10.89 16.12 -5.61
C ILE A 99 9.62 15.38 -5.16
N PRO A 100 8.41 15.88 -5.51
CA PRO A 100 7.16 15.20 -5.20
C PRO A 100 7.03 13.89 -5.97
N SER A 101 6.24 12.97 -5.45
CA SER A 101 5.96 11.70 -6.11
C SER A 101 4.51 11.62 -6.57
N PRO A 102 4.25 11.21 -7.83
CA PRO A 102 2.90 10.82 -8.22
C PRO A 102 2.51 9.45 -7.62
N PRO A 103 1.24 9.04 -7.74
CA PRO A 103 0.75 7.70 -7.42
C PRO A 103 1.57 6.56 -8.04
N ALA A 104 1.47 5.35 -7.46
CA ALA A 104 2.29 4.19 -7.81
C ALA A 104 2.32 3.82 -9.31
N ASN A 105 1.18 3.96 -9.99
CA ASN A 105 0.99 3.60 -11.40
C ASN A 105 1.43 4.70 -12.39
N ILE A 106 2.00 5.80 -11.91
CA ILE A 106 2.44 6.92 -12.75
C ILE A 106 3.97 6.97 -12.81
N ALA A 107 4.49 7.21 -14.02
CA ALA A 107 5.93 7.36 -14.24
C ALA A 107 6.54 8.43 -13.33
N GLY A 108 7.71 8.14 -12.76
CA GLY A 108 8.36 9.02 -11.78
C GLY A 108 7.95 8.77 -10.32
N SER A 109 7.02 7.84 -10.06
CA SER A 109 6.66 7.46 -8.69
C SER A 109 7.83 6.87 -7.90
N VAL A 110 7.94 7.26 -6.63
CA VAL A 110 8.90 6.68 -5.68
C VAL A 110 8.40 5.38 -5.03
N PHE A 111 7.17 4.96 -5.34
CA PHE A 111 6.49 3.80 -4.77
C PHE A 111 7.40 2.58 -4.63
N GLY A 112 8.05 2.12 -5.70
CA GLY A 112 8.90 0.91 -5.63
C GLY A 112 10.05 1.01 -4.62
N LYS A 113 10.63 2.21 -4.43
CA LYS A 113 11.67 2.45 -3.41
C LYS A 113 11.07 2.53 -2.00
N ALA A 114 9.87 3.09 -1.87
CA ALA A 114 9.15 3.19 -0.61
C ALA A 114 8.69 1.79 -0.13
N HIS A 115 8.08 1.01 -1.02
CA HIS A 115 7.61 -0.36 -0.80
C HIS A 115 8.72 -1.25 -0.24
N ASN A 116 9.89 -1.23 -0.87
CA ASN A 116 11.06 -2.00 -0.43
C ASN A 116 11.61 -1.57 0.95
N LYS A 117 11.31 -0.35 1.39
CA LYS A 117 11.74 0.17 2.70
C LYS A 117 10.69 0.00 3.78
N ALA A 118 9.41 -0.20 3.43
CA ALA A 118 8.30 -0.37 4.36
C ALA A 118 8.54 -1.55 5.33
N THR A 119 7.73 -1.66 6.38
CA THR A 119 7.68 -2.90 7.15
C THR A 119 7.16 -4.03 6.27
N SER A 120 7.60 -5.27 6.50
CA SER A 120 7.13 -6.38 5.68
C SER A 120 5.62 -6.61 5.82
N GLN A 121 4.95 -6.86 4.70
CA GLN A 121 3.58 -7.35 4.65
C GLN A 121 3.53 -8.88 4.62
N SER A 122 2.33 -9.46 4.73
CA SER A 122 2.10 -10.85 4.34
C SER A 122 2.02 -10.94 2.82
N THR A 123 2.55 -12.02 2.24
CA THR A 123 2.56 -12.20 0.78
C THR A 123 1.13 -12.37 0.29
N VAL A 124 0.73 -11.49 -0.64
CA VAL A 124 -0.54 -11.58 -1.36
C VAL A 124 -0.26 -12.22 -2.71
N TYR A 125 -1.04 -13.24 -3.03
CA TYR A 125 -0.99 -13.96 -4.28
C TYR A 125 -2.19 -13.58 -5.14
N GLN A 126 -2.05 -13.77 -6.45
CA GLN A 126 -3.10 -13.50 -7.43
C GLN A 126 -3.38 -14.77 -8.25
N LYS A 127 -4.64 -15.04 -8.52
CA LYS A 127 -5.11 -16.00 -9.53
C LYS A 127 -6.08 -15.31 -10.47
N MET A 128 -5.93 -15.56 -11.76
CA MET A 128 -6.86 -15.06 -12.78
C MET A 128 -7.58 -16.25 -13.41
N TYR A 129 -8.84 -16.07 -13.79
CA TYR A 129 -9.68 -17.12 -14.36
C TYR A 129 -10.30 -16.66 -15.67
N ASP A 130 -10.33 -17.55 -16.66
CA ASP A 130 -10.96 -17.30 -17.95
C ASP A 130 -12.49 -17.52 -17.90
N LYS A 131 -13.17 -17.31 -19.04
CA LYS A 131 -14.63 -17.49 -19.17
C LYS A 131 -15.12 -18.92 -18.90
N LYS A 132 -14.24 -19.91 -18.92
CA LYS A 132 -14.55 -21.32 -18.61
C LYS A 132 -14.34 -21.62 -17.12
N GLY A 133 -13.78 -20.69 -16.35
CA GLY A 133 -13.43 -20.88 -14.95
C GLY A 133 -12.06 -21.52 -14.74
N GLU A 134 -11.24 -21.63 -15.78
CA GLU A 134 -9.89 -22.21 -15.71
C GLU A 134 -8.86 -21.13 -15.35
N GLU A 135 -7.83 -21.49 -14.58
CA GLU A 135 -6.76 -20.55 -14.23
C GLU A 135 -5.98 -20.11 -15.48
N THR A 136 -5.76 -18.82 -15.64
CA THR A 136 -5.05 -18.23 -16.78
C THR A 136 -3.99 -17.24 -16.32
N GLN A 137 -2.97 -17.03 -17.15
CA GLN A 137 -1.99 -15.96 -17.00
C GLN A 137 -2.18 -14.84 -18.03
N ASP A 138 -3.12 -15.02 -18.97
CA ASP A 138 -3.45 -14.02 -19.99
C ASP A 138 -4.50 -13.04 -19.47
N ILE A 139 -4.05 -11.83 -19.16
CA ILE A 139 -4.90 -10.74 -18.65
C ILE A 139 -6.04 -10.37 -19.61
N ASN A 140 -5.87 -10.55 -20.93
CA ASN A 140 -6.91 -10.22 -21.90
C ASN A 140 -8.04 -11.25 -21.92
N ASN A 141 -7.77 -12.46 -21.44
CA ASN A 141 -8.72 -13.55 -21.33
C ASN A 141 -9.30 -13.72 -19.92
N ALA A 142 -8.75 -13.01 -18.93
CA ALA A 142 -9.22 -13.04 -17.56
C ALA A 142 -10.58 -12.34 -17.42
N VAL A 143 -11.54 -13.00 -16.77
CA VAL A 143 -12.87 -12.46 -16.41
C VAL A 143 -13.17 -12.59 -14.92
N LYS A 144 -12.18 -13.00 -14.13
CA LYS A 144 -12.23 -12.98 -12.68
C LYS A 144 -10.81 -12.99 -12.16
N VAL A 145 -10.53 -12.18 -11.14
CA VAL A 145 -9.27 -12.15 -10.43
C VAL A 145 -9.52 -12.34 -8.94
N GLU A 146 -8.79 -13.24 -8.32
CA GLU A 146 -8.83 -13.48 -6.87
C GLU A 146 -7.47 -13.16 -6.28
N TRP A 147 -7.46 -12.33 -5.23
CA TRP A 147 -6.31 -12.12 -4.38
C TRP A 147 -6.47 -12.91 -3.10
N PHE A 148 -5.41 -13.59 -2.67
CA PHE A 148 -5.44 -14.45 -1.51
C PHE A 148 -4.13 -14.41 -0.72
N VAL A 149 -4.22 -14.77 0.55
CA VAL A 149 -3.06 -15.06 1.40
C VAL A 149 -3.02 -16.55 1.72
N SER A 150 -1.82 -17.07 2.00
CA SER A 150 -1.62 -18.47 2.37
C SER A 150 -0.94 -18.60 3.72
N LYS A 151 -1.40 -19.57 4.52
CA LYS A 151 -0.76 -19.96 5.77
C LYS A 151 -0.86 -21.47 5.93
N ARG A 152 0.28 -22.13 6.13
CA ARG A 152 0.37 -23.59 6.31
C ARG A 152 -0.34 -24.37 5.19
N GLY A 153 -0.24 -23.88 3.95
CA GLY A 153 -0.88 -24.48 2.78
C GLY A 153 -2.38 -24.19 2.61
N ILE A 154 -2.99 -23.47 3.56
CA ILE A 154 -4.40 -23.07 3.48
C ILE A 154 -4.50 -21.67 2.89
N ASN A 155 -5.27 -21.53 1.83
CA ASN A 155 -5.50 -20.26 1.14
C ASN A 155 -6.79 -19.60 1.62
N LYS A 156 -6.78 -18.27 1.73
CA LYS A 156 -7.96 -17.45 1.99
C LYS A 156 -8.03 -16.32 0.98
N ILE A 157 -9.11 -16.30 0.20
CA ILE A 157 -9.43 -15.18 -0.69
C ILE A 157 -9.75 -13.96 0.20
N ILE A 158 -9.08 -12.85 -0.10
CA ILE A 158 -9.24 -11.56 0.61
C ILE A 158 -9.94 -10.51 -0.26
N GLN A 159 -9.94 -10.69 -1.59
CA GLN A 159 -10.62 -9.82 -2.55
C GLN A 159 -10.87 -10.55 -3.86
N THR A 160 -11.99 -10.26 -4.51
CA THR A 160 -12.35 -10.75 -5.84
C THR A 160 -12.75 -9.57 -6.72
N LEU A 161 -12.28 -9.57 -7.97
CA LEU A 161 -12.74 -8.68 -9.03
C LEU A 161 -13.35 -9.54 -10.15
N PRO A 162 -14.57 -9.25 -10.62
CA PRO A 162 -15.16 -9.90 -11.79
C PRO A 162 -14.59 -9.36 -13.12
#